data_AF-A0A2T8KNS7-F1
#
_entry.id   AF-A0A2T8KNS7-F1
#
_cell.length_a   1.000
_cell.length_b   1.000
_cell.length_c   1.000
_cell.angle_alpha   90.00
_cell.angle_beta   90.00
_cell.angle_gamma   90.00
#
_symmetry.space_group_name_H-M   'P 1'
#
loop_
_entity.id
_entity.type
_entity.pdbx_description
1 polymer ?
#
loop_
_entity_poly.entity_id
_entity_poly.type
_entity_poly.pdbx_seq_one_letter_code
_entity_poly.pdbx_strand_id
1 'polypeptide(L)'
;MQSDATMRGELPYSAAIKSAIKYHRNLTSRGYRALVYSGDHDLVVPHLGTQAWVRSLNFFSIVDDWRAWHLDGQSAGWGAGHTAPEYEPERCFAMFSRWILNRPL
;
A
#
# COMPACT_ATOMS: atom_id res chain seq x y z
N MET A 1 -36.79 24.78 15.80
CA MET A 1 -36.78 23.32 16.06
C MET A 1 -37.05 22.63 14.72
N GLN A 2 -36.35 21.52 14.45
CA GLN A 2 -36.17 20.78 13.17
C GLN A 2 -35.05 21.35 12.29
N SER A 3 -33.77 21.05 12.58
CA SER A 3 -33.00 19.79 12.45
C SER A 3 -32.38 19.65 11.06
N ASP A 4 -31.18 20.22 10.98
CA ASP A 4 -30.18 20.10 9.93
C ASP A 4 -29.79 18.62 9.74
N ALA A 5 -29.90 18.13 8.51
CA ALA A 5 -29.56 16.75 8.15
C ALA A 5 -28.88 16.70 6.78
N THR A 6 -27.75 17.40 6.62
CA THR A 6 -26.79 17.06 5.54
C THR A 6 -25.32 17.36 5.92
N MET A 7 -24.82 16.76 6.99
CA MET A 7 -23.36 16.63 7.19
C MET A 7 -22.83 15.45 6.36
N ARG A 8 -22.67 15.62 5.04
CA ARG A 8 -21.67 14.84 4.29
C ARG A 8 -20.37 15.64 4.36
N GLY A 9 -19.38 15.12 5.09
CA GLY A 9 -18.07 15.73 5.25
C GLY A 9 -17.29 15.77 3.94
N GLU A 10 -17.57 16.78 3.11
CA GLU A 10 -16.72 17.13 1.99
C GLU A 10 -15.51 17.88 2.53
N LEU A 11 -14.39 17.17 2.63
CA LEU A 11 -13.09 17.80 2.85
C LEU A 11 -12.89 18.92 1.80
N PRO A 12 -12.32 20.08 2.14
CA PRO A 12 -12.21 21.23 1.23
C PRO A 12 -11.11 20.99 0.19
N TYR A 13 -11.35 20.11 -0.78
CA TYR A 13 -10.51 19.92 -1.95
C TYR A 13 -11.29 20.34 -3.20
N SER A 14 -10.63 21.09 -4.09
CA SER A 14 -11.24 21.62 -5.31
C SER A 14 -11.13 20.66 -6.51
N ALA A 15 -10.25 19.66 -6.42
CA ALA A 15 -10.03 18.69 -7.49
C ALA A 15 -9.46 17.38 -6.96
N ALA A 16 -9.86 16.27 -7.60
CA ALA A 16 -9.28 14.94 -7.38
C ALA A 16 -8.36 14.56 -8.54
N ILE A 17 -7.18 14.01 -8.22
CA ILE A 17 -6.29 13.42 -9.22
C ILE A 17 -6.80 12.02 -9.53
N LYS A 18 -7.13 11.75 -10.80
CA LYS A 18 -7.68 10.46 -11.23
C LYS A 18 -6.68 9.30 -11.19
N SER A 19 -5.38 9.58 -11.26
CA SER A 19 -4.35 8.54 -11.24
C SER A 19 -3.00 9.07 -10.74
N ALA A 20 -2.37 8.30 -9.85
CA ALA A 20 -1.02 8.56 -9.34
C ALA A 20 0.10 7.93 -10.22
N ILE A 21 -0.24 7.15 -11.26
CA ILE A 21 0.73 6.38 -12.07
C ILE A 21 1.85 7.27 -12.62
N LYS A 22 1.49 8.42 -13.19
CA LYS A 22 2.46 9.37 -13.78
C LYS A 22 3.49 9.85 -12.76
N TYR A 23 3.06 10.10 -11.52
CA TYR A 23 3.93 10.59 -10.46
C TYR A 23 4.87 9.50 -9.95
N HIS A 24 4.36 8.28 -9.74
CA HIS A 24 5.19 7.14 -9.34
C HIS A 24 6.25 6.79 -10.41
N ARG A 25 5.91 6.85 -11.70
CA ARG A 25 6.90 6.67 -12.79
C ARG A 25 7.98 7.75 -12.76
N ASN A 26 7.60 9.02 -12.59
CA ASN A 26 8.56 10.11 -12.53
C ASN A 26 9.54 9.93 -11.36
N LEU A 27 9.04 9.64 -10.15
CA LEU A 27 9.88 9.44 -8.98
C LEU A 27 10.82 8.23 -9.13
N THR A 28 10.29 7.09 -9.59
CA THR A 28 11.12 5.88 -9.76
C THR A 28 12.17 6.04 -10.86
N SER A 29 11.88 6.78 -11.95
CA SER A 29 12.87 7.09 -13.00
C SER A 29 14.04 7.94 -12.51
N ARG A 30 13.87 8.66 -11.39
CA ARG A 30 14.90 9.47 -10.73
C ARG A 30 15.68 8.70 -9.66
N GLY A 31 15.41 7.41 -9.50
CA GLY A 31 16.08 6.55 -8.51
C GLY A 31 15.45 6.54 -7.12
N TYR A 32 14.28 7.17 -6.93
CA TYR A 32 13.58 7.08 -5.64
C TYR A 32 12.96 5.70 -5.45
N ARG A 33 13.22 5.10 -4.28
CA ARG A 33 12.63 3.83 -3.87
C ARG A 33 11.19 4.03 -3.41
N ALA A 34 10.31 3.12 -3.78
CA ALA A 34 8.93 3.07 -3.30
C ALA A 34 8.65 1.72 -2.65
N LEU A 35 7.93 1.73 -1.53
CA LEU A 35 7.33 0.54 -0.93
C LEU A 35 5.82 0.66 -1.08
N VAL A 36 5.20 -0.37 -1.65
CA VAL A 36 3.74 -0.50 -1.74
C VAL A 36 3.37 -1.76 -0.99
N TYR A 37 2.53 -1.63 0.03
CA TYR A 37 2.02 -2.75 0.81
C TYR A 37 0.51 -2.59 1.00
N SER A 38 -0.19 -3.72 1.11
CA SER A 38 -1.65 -3.77 1.21
C SER A 38 -2.00 -4.92 2.15
N GLY A 39 -2.99 -4.71 3.03
CA GLY A 39 -3.64 -5.80 3.72
C GLY A 39 -4.40 -6.69 2.73
N ASP A 40 -4.37 -7.99 2.95
CA ASP A 40 -5.01 -9.01 2.10
C ASP A 40 -6.51 -9.16 2.38
N HIS A 41 -6.99 -8.70 3.52
CA HIS A 41 -8.40 -8.72 3.94
C HIS A 41 -9.09 -7.35 3.77
N ASP A 42 -8.44 -6.37 3.14
CA ASP A 42 -9.10 -5.11 2.79
C ASP A 42 -10.10 -5.31 1.64
N LEU A 43 -11.38 -5.04 1.91
CA LEU A 43 -12.45 -5.11 0.91
C LEU A 43 -12.71 -3.75 0.22
N VAL A 44 -12.24 -2.64 0.80
CA VAL A 44 -12.41 -1.28 0.25
C VAL A 44 -11.38 -1.00 -0.82
N VAL A 45 -10.11 -1.36 -0.57
CA VAL A 45 -9.02 -1.30 -1.55
C VAL A 45 -8.35 -2.68 -1.63
N PRO A 46 -8.92 -3.61 -2.42
CA PRO A 46 -8.45 -4.98 -2.44
C PRO A 46 -7.01 -5.11 -2.91
N HIS A 47 -6.28 -6.05 -2.30
CA HIS A 47 -4.91 -6.41 -2.68
C HIS A 47 -4.75 -6.66 -4.20
N LEU A 48 -5.75 -7.29 -4.85
CA LEU A 48 -5.76 -7.52 -6.30
C LEU A 48 -5.77 -6.22 -7.11
N GLY A 49 -6.46 -5.18 -6.63
CA GLY A 49 -6.44 -3.85 -7.23
C GLY A 49 -5.07 -3.21 -7.15
N THR A 50 -4.41 -3.33 -5.99
CA THR A 50 -3.02 -2.89 -5.80
C THR A 50 -2.06 -3.64 -6.71
N GLN A 51 -2.19 -4.96 -6.86
CA GLN A 51 -1.37 -5.74 -7.81
C GLN A 51 -1.56 -5.28 -9.26
N ALA A 52 -2.81 -5.07 -9.70
CA ALA A 52 -3.10 -4.57 -11.04
C ALA A 52 -2.52 -3.16 -11.26
N TRP A 53 -2.61 -2.30 -10.25
CA TRP A 53 -2.02 -0.97 -10.29
C TRP A 53 -0.49 -1.02 -10.39
N VAL A 54 0.20 -1.85 -9.62
CA VAL A 54 1.66 -2.03 -9.72
C VAL A 54 2.05 -2.53 -11.11
N ARG A 55 1.32 -3.51 -11.67
CA ARG A 55 1.56 -3.98 -13.06
C ARG A 55 1.37 -2.86 -14.08
N SER A 56 0.41 -1.95 -13.87
CA SER A 56 0.19 -0.81 -14.76
C SER A 56 1.34 0.22 -14.77
N LEU A 57 2.19 0.23 -13.74
CA LEU A 57 3.42 1.05 -13.74
C LEU A 57 4.38 0.62 -14.85
N ASN A 58 4.24 -0.60 -15.38
CA ASN A 58 5.00 -1.15 -16.50
C ASN A 58 6.51 -1.11 -16.27
N PHE A 59 6.95 -1.59 -15.11
CA PHE A 59 8.36 -1.86 -14.87
C PHE A 59 8.78 -3.09 -15.68
N PHE A 60 9.86 -2.96 -16.44
CA PHE A 60 10.28 -4.00 -17.38
C PHE A 60 11.03 -5.18 -16.72
N SER A 61 11.38 -5.08 -15.43
CA SER A 61 12.16 -6.11 -14.72
C SER A 61 11.54 -6.45 -13.38
N ILE A 62 11.21 -7.74 -13.21
CA ILE A 62 11.09 -8.36 -11.89
C ILE A 62 12.52 -8.68 -11.44
N VAL A 63 12.89 -8.24 -10.24
CA VAL A 63 14.25 -8.41 -9.68
C VAL A 63 14.34 -9.56 -8.69
N ASP A 64 13.22 -9.92 -8.06
CA ASP A 64 13.07 -11.07 -7.16
C ASP A 64 11.65 -11.61 -7.35
N ASP A 65 11.51 -12.94 -7.38
CA ASP A 65 10.23 -13.59 -7.55
C ASP A 65 9.37 -13.45 -6.30
N TRP A 66 8.05 -13.60 -6.48
CA TRP A 66 7.13 -13.60 -5.35
C TRP A 66 7.46 -14.73 -4.37
N ARG A 67 7.63 -14.37 -3.09
CA ARG A 67 7.88 -15.33 -2.02
C ARG A 67 7.15 -14.93 -0.74
N ALA A 68 6.76 -15.95 0.03
CA ALA A 68 6.35 -15.72 1.40
C ALA A 68 7.54 -15.21 2.21
N TRP A 69 7.30 -14.21 3.06
CA TRP A 69 8.28 -13.73 4.01
C TRP A 69 7.89 -14.13 5.43
N HIS A 70 8.88 -14.19 6.30
CA HIS A 70 8.71 -14.72 7.65
C HIS A 70 9.22 -13.74 8.71
N LEU A 71 8.47 -13.67 9.80
CA LEU A 71 8.85 -13.00 11.03
C LEU A 71 8.66 -14.00 12.18
N ASP A 72 9.73 -14.24 12.94
CA ASP A 72 9.73 -15.14 14.09
C ASP A 72 9.19 -16.56 13.79
N GLY A 73 9.50 -17.07 12.60
CA GLY A 73 9.09 -18.41 12.16
C GLY A 73 7.64 -18.51 11.67
N GLN A 74 6.88 -17.42 11.68
CA GLN A 74 5.51 -17.37 11.13
C GLN A 74 5.49 -16.66 9.78
N SER A 75 4.64 -17.12 8.86
CA SER A 75 4.40 -16.42 7.60
C SER A 75 3.77 -15.07 7.88
N ALA A 76 4.46 -14.01 7.50
CA ALA A 76 3.96 -12.65 7.61
C ALA A 76 3.38 -12.24 6.25
N GLY A 77 2.17 -11.66 6.25
CA GLY A 77 1.47 -11.29 5.02
C GLY A 77 0.01 -11.73 4.91
N TRP A 78 -0.58 -12.27 5.98
CA TRP A 78 -1.98 -12.69 6.01
C TRP A 78 -2.71 -12.08 7.21
N GLY A 79 -3.96 -11.65 7.00
CA GLY A 79 -4.91 -11.25 8.06
C GLY A 79 -5.08 -9.74 8.28
N ALA A 80 -4.42 -8.89 7.49
CA ALA A 80 -4.46 -7.44 7.69
C ALA A 80 -5.56 -6.78 6.85
N GLY A 81 -6.33 -5.87 7.45
CA GLY A 81 -7.34 -5.04 6.77
C GLY A 81 -6.76 -3.76 6.14
N HIS A 82 -7.62 -2.76 5.93
CA HIS A 82 -7.25 -1.47 5.33
C HIS A 82 -6.15 -0.75 6.14
N THR A 83 -6.28 -0.74 7.46
CA THR A 83 -5.31 -0.21 8.42
C THR A 83 -4.35 -1.31 8.86
N ALA A 84 -3.56 -1.88 7.96
CA ALA A 84 -2.66 -3.01 8.27
C ALA A 84 -1.80 -2.84 9.54
N PRO A 85 -1.25 -1.64 9.86
CA PRO A 85 -0.51 -1.44 11.12
C PRO A 85 -1.35 -1.53 12.41
N GLU A 86 -2.67 -1.37 12.32
CA GLU A 86 -3.59 -1.53 13.47
C GLU A 86 -3.78 -3.02 13.80
N TYR A 87 -3.90 -3.87 12.78
CA TYR A 87 -4.14 -5.30 12.93
C TYR A 87 -2.84 -6.09 13.12
N GLU A 88 -1.76 -5.69 12.46
CA GLU A 88 -0.49 -6.41 12.39
C GLU A 88 0.72 -5.46 12.63
N PRO A 89 0.80 -4.79 13.79
CA PRO A 89 1.78 -3.73 14.06
C PRO A 89 3.22 -4.23 13.98
N GLU A 90 3.53 -5.39 14.55
CA GLU A 90 4.88 -5.97 14.58
C GLU A 90 5.37 -6.31 13.17
N ARG A 91 4.51 -6.91 12.35
CA ARG A 91 4.81 -7.26 10.95
C ARG A 91 5.00 -6.01 10.10
N CYS A 92 4.14 -5.01 10.26
CA CYS A 92 4.27 -3.73 9.54
C CYS A 92 5.57 -3.00 9.92
N PHE A 93 5.92 -2.98 11.21
CA PHE A 93 7.17 -2.38 11.68
C PHE A 93 8.40 -3.13 11.15
N ALA A 94 8.38 -4.46 11.17
CA ALA A 94 9.47 -5.28 10.64
C ALA A 94 9.67 -5.05 9.13
N MET A 95 8.58 -5.01 8.35
CA MET A 95 8.62 -4.73 6.92
C MET A 95 9.20 -3.33 6.64
N PHE A 96 8.72 -2.30 7.34
CA PHE A 96 9.24 -0.94 7.19
C PHE A 96 10.73 -0.85 7.57
N SER A 97 11.12 -1.48 8.69
CA SER A 97 12.50 -1.53 9.15
C SER A 97 13.43 -2.23 8.15
N ARG A 98 13.01 -3.37 7.60
CA ARG A 98 13.78 -4.08 6.56
C ARG A 98 13.91 -3.21 5.29
N TRP A 99 12.84 -2.54 4.89
CA TRP A 99 12.85 -1.66 3.72
C TRP A 99 13.81 -0.47 3.88
N ILE A 100 13.78 0.27 4.99
CA ILE A 100 14.69 1.42 5.19
C ILE A 100 16.16 0.98 5.29
N LEU A 101 16.42 -0.22 5.83
CA LEU A 101 17.76 -0.79 6.00
C LEU A 101 18.29 -1.55 4.77
N ASN A 102 17.55 -1.56 3.64
CA ASN A 102 17.88 -2.36 2.45
C ASN A 102 18.04 -3.87 2.74
N ARG A 103 17.27 -4.40 3.70
CA ARG A 103 17.26 -5.82 4.00
C ARG A 103 16.12 -6.51 3.24
N PRO A 104 16.30 -7.76 2.79
CA PRO A 104 15.23 -8.54 2.17
C PRO A 104 14.08 -8.75 3.16
N LEU A 105 12.86 -8.83 2.62
CA LEU A 105 11.71 -9.37 3.35
C LEU A 105 11.85 -10.89 3.47
#